data_AF-A0A0D2YCJ0-F1
#
_entry.id   AF-A0A0D2YCJ0-F1
#
_cell.length_a   1.000
_cell.length_b   1.000
_cell.length_c   1.000
_cell.angle_alpha   90.00
_cell.angle_beta   90.00
_cell.angle_gamma   90.00
#
_symmetry.space_group_name_H-M   'P 1'
#
loop_
_entity.id
_entity.type
_entity.pdbx_description
1 polymer ?
#
loop_
_entity_poly.entity_id
_entity_poly.type
_entity_poly.pdbx_seq_one_letter_code
_entity_poly.pdbx_strand_id
1 'polypeptide(L)'
;MAQKHFYPTPSISGRCDSQMPKHRSIPPRPDFHDLKLRILTHDVDKKEFIVYTGYLTRGFLQKFHNPSKTPADDDDAVVSGLKIEYTRVPIWPILGLRERLGKALGPDIVGNFNPDEMETWETGPETEPETEPETEPETDPEKQNGKRRRPSIPPQAVQKETAKRNKR
;
A
#
# COMPACT_ATOMS: atom_id res chain seq x y z
N MET A 1 -18.64 -43.18 4.94
CA MET A 1 -18.27 -41.94 5.67
C MET A 1 -16.78 -41.70 5.49
N ALA A 2 -16.39 -40.65 4.77
CA ALA A 2 -15.01 -40.41 4.32
C ALA A 2 -14.00 -40.07 5.43
N GLN A 3 -14.47 -39.69 6.63
CA GLN A 3 -13.59 -39.32 7.76
C GLN A 3 -12.80 -40.48 8.37
N LYS A 4 -13.20 -41.74 8.14
CA LYS A 4 -12.52 -42.92 8.70
C LYS A 4 -11.10 -43.11 8.17
N HIS A 5 -10.79 -42.57 6.98
CA HIS A 5 -9.47 -42.71 6.37
C HIS A 5 -8.45 -41.66 6.83
N PHE A 6 -8.92 -40.57 7.46
CA PHE A 6 -8.05 -39.48 7.86
C PHE A 6 -7.59 -39.58 9.32
N TYR A 7 -8.22 -40.44 10.13
CA TYR A 7 -7.89 -40.56 11.55
C TYR A 7 -7.75 -42.02 11.97
N PRO A 8 -6.68 -42.38 12.72
CA PRO A 8 -6.59 -43.67 13.38
C PRO A 8 -7.79 -43.87 14.30
N THR A 9 -8.37 -45.07 14.30
CA THR A 9 -9.40 -45.43 15.28
C THR A 9 -8.82 -45.30 16.68
N PRO A 10 -9.40 -44.46 17.56
CA PRO A 10 -8.88 -44.28 18.91
C PRO A 10 -8.94 -45.61 19.67
N SER A 11 -7.86 -45.91 20.41
CA SER A 11 -7.80 -47.12 21.23
C SER A 11 -8.85 -47.05 22.34
N ILE A 12 -9.57 -48.16 22.57
CA ILE A 12 -10.55 -48.33 23.65
C ILE A 12 -9.79 -48.54 24.98
N SER A 13 -8.78 -47.72 25.25
CA SER A 13 -8.10 -47.68 26.54
C SER A 13 -8.76 -46.56 27.35
N GLY A 14 -9.73 -46.97 28.17
CA GLY A 14 -10.43 -46.10 29.08
C GLY A 14 -9.51 -45.57 30.17
N ARG A 15 -8.88 -44.43 29.92
CA ARG A 15 -8.58 -43.39 30.91
C ARG A 15 -8.19 -42.13 30.15
N CYS A 16 -9.21 -41.34 29.82
CA CYS A 16 -9.00 -39.98 29.41
C CYS A 16 -8.67 -39.16 30.68
N ASP A 17 -7.40 -39.18 31.10
CA ASP A 17 -6.89 -38.25 32.10
C ASP A 17 -6.64 -36.85 31.51
N SER A 18 -7.46 -36.43 30.53
CA SER A 18 -7.56 -35.00 30.22
C SER A 18 -8.48 -34.39 31.27
N GLN A 19 -7.92 -34.13 32.46
CA GLN A 19 -8.44 -33.06 33.28
C GLN A 19 -8.33 -31.78 32.44
N MET A 20 -9.41 -31.47 31.70
CA MET A 20 -9.64 -30.11 31.26
C MET A 20 -9.51 -29.26 32.52
N PRO A 21 -8.56 -28.30 32.57
CA PRO A 21 -8.35 -27.53 33.77
C PRO A 21 -9.67 -26.85 34.12
N LYS A 22 -10.28 -27.26 35.25
CA LYS A 22 -11.60 -26.81 35.71
C LYS A 22 -11.64 -25.32 36.10
N HIS A 23 -10.59 -24.56 35.77
CA HIS A 23 -10.41 -23.18 36.17
C HIS A 23 -9.44 -22.45 35.22
N ARG A 24 -9.67 -22.50 33.90
CA ARG A 24 -9.26 -21.33 33.10
C ARG A 24 -10.30 -20.26 33.36
N SER A 25 -10.07 -19.46 34.40
CA SER A 25 -10.81 -18.21 34.61
C SER A 25 -10.87 -17.50 33.27
N ILE A 26 -12.08 -17.17 32.80
CA ILE A 26 -12.26 -16.36 31.59
C ILE A 26 -11.34 -15.16 31.76
N PRO A 27 -10.42 -14.90 30.81
CA PRO A 27 -9.50 -13.78 30.94
C PRO A 27 -10.31 -12.50 31.22
N PRO A 28 -9.77 -11.57 32.02
CA PRO A 28 -10.47 -10.33 32.32
C PRO A 28 -10.93 -9.69 31.02
N ARG A 29 -12.15 -9.19 31.03
CA ARG A 29 -12.79 -8.65 29.84
C ARG A 29 -11.89 -7.58 29.23
N PRO A 30 -11.39 -7.78 27.99
CA PRO A 30 -10.56 -6.77 27.36
C PRO A 30 -11.41 -5.54 27.06
N ASP A 31 -10.78 -4.37 27.04
CA ASP A 31 -11.47 -3.15 26.62
C ASP A 31 -11.59 -3.16 25.10
N PHE A 32 -12.79 -3.48 24.63
CA PHE A 32 -13.10 -3.46 23.20
C PHE A 32 -13.37 -2.04 22.74
N HIS A 33 -12.93 -1.72 21.53
CA HIS A 33 -13.21 -0.46 20.86
C HIS A 33 -13.83 -0.72 19.49
N ASP A 34 -14.40 0.31 18.88
CA ASP A 34 -14.84 0.24 17.50
C ASP A 34 -13.63 0.09 16.59
N LEU A 35 -13.69 -0.85 15.65
CA LEU A 35 -12.60 -1.21 14.76
C LEU A 35 -13.02 -1.01 13.31
N LYS A 36 -12.15 -0.36 12.54
CA LYS A 36 -12.23 -0.29 11.09
C LYS A 36 -11.19 -1.23 10.48
N LEU A 37 -11.65 -2.32 9.89
CA LEU A 37 -10.81 -3.30 9.20
C LEU A 37 -10.80 -3.00 7.70
N ARG A 38 -9.63 -3.13 7.08
CA ARG A 38 -9.45 -3.03 5.64
C ARG A 38 -8.74 -4.28 5.15
N ILE A 39 -9.38 -5.04 4.27
CA ILE A 39 -8.83 -6.27 3.69
C ILE A 39 -8.70 -6.05 2.19
N LEU A 40 -7.47 -6.16 1.69
CA LEU A 40 -7.16 -6.07 0.26
C LEU A 40 -6.99 -7.48 -0.31
N THR A 41 -7.80 -7.82 -1.30
CA THR A 41 -7.65 -9.04 -2.10
C THR A 41 -7.54 -8.69 -3.58
N HIS A 42 -7.23 -9.68 -4.42
CA HIS A 42 -7.18 -9.50 -5.87
C HIS A 42 -7.89 -10.66 -6.58
N ASP A 43 -8.56 -10.34 -7.68
CA ASP A 43 -9.13 -11.29 -8.63
C ASP A 43 -8.20 -11.37 -9.84
N VAL A 44 -7.60 -12.55 -10.03
CA VAL A 44 -6.62 -12.80 -11.10
C VAL A 44 -7.28 -12.77 -12.48
N ASP A 45 -8.51 -13.27 -12.58
CA ASP A 45 -9.21 -13.40 -13.86
C ASP A 45 -9.68 -12.05 -14.38
N LYS A 46 -10.20 -11.21 -13.48
CA LYS A 46 -10.71 -9.87 -13.82
C LYS A 46 -9.64 -8.78 -13.77
N LYS A 47 -8.45 -9.07 -13.23
CA LYS A 47 -7.37 -8.09 -13.01
C LYS A 47 -7.85 -6.89 -12.19
N GLU A 48 -8.54 -7.17 -11.08
CA GLU A 48 -9.10 -6.17 -10.17
C GLU A 48 -8.61 -6.43 -8.74
N PHE A 49 -8.32 -5.36 -8.00
CA PHE A 49 -8.25 -5.40 -6.55
C PHE A 49 -9.65 -5.28 -5.96
N ILE A 50 -9.91 -6.01 -4.88
CA ILE A 50 -11.14 -5.90 -4.11
C ILE A 50 -10.76 -5.46 -2.71
N VAL A 51 -11.23 -4.28 -2.34
CA VAL A 51 -11.03 -3.71 -1.01
C VAL A 51 -12.30 -3.93 -0.22
N TYR A 52 -12.23 -4.76 0.82
CA TYR A 52 -13.30 -4.89 1.80
C TYR A 52 -13.03 -3.98 2.98
N THR A 53 -14.00 -3.14 3.33
CA THR A 53 -13.95 -2.30 4.53
C THR A 53 -15.00 -2.80 5.52
N GLY A 54 -14.54 -3.36 6.63
CA GLY A 54 -15.39 -3.81 7.73
C GLY A 54 -15.43 -2.78 8.85
N TYR A 55 -16.62 -2.36 9.27
CA TYR A 55 -16.84 -1.58 10.49
C TYR A 55 -17.41 -2.51 11.55
N LEU A 56 -16.64 -2.70 12.60
CA LEU A 56 -16.97 -3.54 13.75
C LEU A 56 -17.17 -2.63 14.96
N THR A 57 -18.32 -2.78 15.62
CA THR A 57 -18.57 -2.05 16.87
C THR A 57 -18.06 -2.82 18.08
N ARG A 58 -17.73 -2.10 19.14
CA ARG A 58 -17.42 -2.63 20.47
C ARG A 58 -18.46 -3.62 20.96
N GLY A 59 -19.74 -3.29 20.79
CA GLY A 59 -20.86 -4.13 21.21
C GLY A 59 -20.88 -5.47 20.49
N PHE A 60 -20.57 -5.47 19.19
CA PHE A 60 -20.44 -6.68 18.40
C PHE A 60 -19.24 -7.54 18.87
N LEU A 61 -18.08 -6.94 19.07
CA LEU A 61 -16.88 -7.66 19.56
C LEU A 61 -17.08 -8.27 20.96
N GLN A 62 -17.81 -7.57 21.83
CA GLN A 62 -18.14 -8.03 23.17
C GLN A 62 -18.92 -9.35 23.17
N LYS A 63 -19.78 -9.58 22.17
CA LYS A 63 -20.55 -10.82 22.03
C LYS A 63 -19.64 -12.05 21.87
N PHE A 64 -18.46 -11.91 21.28
CA PHE A 64 -17.50 -13.00 21.09
C PHE A 64 -16.69 -13.34 22.36
N HIS A 65 -16.62 -12.41 23.32
CA HIS A 65 -15.89 -12.66 24.57
C HIS A 65 -16.61 -13.68 25.46
N ASN A 66 -17.94 -13.65 25.49
CA ASN A 66 -18.78 -14.59 26.26
C ASN A 66 -19.93 -15.12 25.40
N PRO A 67 -19.64 -16.04 24.46
CA PRO A 67 -20.63 -16.50 23.49
C PRO A 67 -21.84 -17.17 24.14
N SER A 68 -21.68 -17.82 25.30
CA SER A 68 -22.77 -18.49 26.03
C SER A 68 -23.75 -17.55 26.72
N LYS A 69 -23.40 -16.26 26.90
CA LYS A 69 -24.26 -15.24 27.53
C LYS A 69 -24.81 -14.24 26.53
N THR A 70 -24.43 -14.37 25.27
CA THR A 70 -24.92 -13.51 24.19
C THR A 70 -26.37 -13.90 23.89
N PRO A 71 -27.33 -12.97 23.98
CA PRO A 71 -28.69 -13.23 23.52
C PRO A 71 -28.66 -13.68 22.06
N ALA A 72 -29.43 -14.71 21.73
CA ALA A 72 -29.73 -14.97 20.33
C ALA A 72 -30.54 -13.77 19.83
N ASP A 73 -29.92 -12.92 19.00
CA ASP A 73 -30.68 -11.89 18.29
C ASP A 73 -31.69 -12.62 17.40
N ASP A 74 -32.94 -12.13 17.36
CA ASP A 74 -34.01 -12.70 16.52
C ASP A 74 -33.51 -12.83 15.06
N ASP A 75 -33.80 -14.01 14.48
CA ASP A 75 -33.17 -14.59 13.28
C ASP A 75 -33.21 -13.74 11.98
N ASP A 76 -33.86 -12.57 12.00
CA ASP A 76 -34.07 -11.70 10.84
C ASP A 76 -33.48 -10.28 10.96
N ALA A 77 -32.85 -9.94 12.09
CA ALA A 77 -32.24 -8.62 12.27
C ALA A 77 -30.81 -8.59 11.72
N VAL A 78 -30.59 -7.72 10.72
CA VAL A 78 -29.26 -7.26 10.27
C VAL A 78 -28.27 -7.28 11.44
N VAL A 79 -27.18 -8.03 11.31
CA VAL A 79 -26.17 -8.22 12.37
C VAL A 79 -25.75 -6.86 12.91
N SER A 80 -26.32 -6.50 14.06
CA SER A 80 -26.16 -5.16 14.60
C SER A 80 -24.71 -4.98 15.05
N GLY A 81 -24.03 -4.02 14.44
CA GLY A 81 -22.65 -3.70 14.76
C GLY A 81 -21.57 -4.32 13.87
N LEU A 82 -21.94 -4.96 12.77
CA LEU A 82 -21.04 -5.34 11.67
C LEU A 82 -21.55 -4.75 10.35
N LYS A 83 -20.74 -3.93 9.68
CA LYS A 83 -21.01 -3.44 8.32
C LYS A 83 -19.83 -3.76 7.43
N ILE A 84 -20.06 -4.46 6.32
CA ILE A 84 -19.02 -4.77 5.33
C ILE A 84 -19.36 -4.04 4.04
N GLU A 85 -18.47 -3.13 3.65
CA GLU A 85 -18.48 -2.46 2.35
C GLU A 85 -17.40 -3.08 1.46
N TYR A 86 -17.60 -3.04 0.15
CA TYR A 86 -16.58 -3.46 -0.79
C TYR A 86 -16.43 -2.47 -1.94
N THR A 87 -15.22 -2.35 -2.45
CA THR A 87 -14.88 -1.50 -3.59
C THR A 87 -13.96 -2.27 -4.51
N ARG A 88 -14.25 -2.25 -5.82
CA ARG A 88 -13.41 -2.87 -6.84
C ARG A 88 -12.55 -1.80 -7.50
N VAL A 89 -11.25 -2.08 -7.62
CA VAL A 89 -10.28 -1.17 -8.21
C VAL A 89 -9.55 -1.91 -9.33
N PRO A 90 -9.72 -1.53 -10.60
CA PRO A 90 -9.05 -2.22 -11.71
C PRO A 90 -7.54 -1.97 -11.67
N ILE A 91 -6.74 -3.03 -11.85
CA ILE A 91 -5.27 -2.97 -11.79
C ILE A 91 -4.72 -2.09 -12.93
N TRP A 92 -5.33 -2.19 -14.11
CA TRP A 92 -4.95 -1.41 -15.29
C TRP A 92 -5.86 -0.19 -15.46
N PRO A 93 -5.32 0.97 -15.87
CA PRO A 93 -3.91 1.29 -16.10
C PRO A 93 -3.08 1.41 -14.80
N ILE A 94 -1.78 1.09 -14.84
CA ILE A 94 -0.91 1.22 -13.64
C ILE A 94 -0.77 2.68 -13.20
N LEU A 95 -0.80 3.61 -14.15
CA LEU A 95 -0.82 5.04 -13.87
C LEU A 95 -2.08 5.41 -13.09
N GLY A 96 -1.93 6.17 -12.01
CA GLY A 96 -3.08 6.53 -11.17
C GLY A 96 -3.56 5.40 -10.24
N LEU A 97 -2.85 4.25 -10.18
CA LEU A 97 -3.28 3.12 -9.35
C LEU A 97 -3.16 3.46 -7.86
N ARG A 98 -2.13 4.20 -7.46
CA ARG A 98 -1.90 4.63 -6.07
C ARG A 98 -3.07 5.47 -5.57
N GLU A 99 -3.54 6.41 -6.37
CA GLU A 99 -4.62 7.35 -6.07
C GLU A 99 -5.96 6.62 -6.02
N ARG A 100 -6.19 5.68 -6.94
CA ARG A 100 -7.40 4.85 -6.93
C ARG A 100 -7.44 3.91 -5.74
N LEU A 101 -6.32 3.28 -5.40
CA LEU A 101 -6.20 2.49 -4.17
C LEU A 101 -6.28 3.39 -2.93
N GLY A 102 -5.72 4.59 -2.97
CA GLY A 102 -5.80 5.60 -1.92
C GLY A 102 -7.24 6.01 -1.64
N LYS A 103 -8.06 6.22 -2.67
CA LYS A 103 -9.50 6.51 -2.51
C LYS A 103 -10.25 5.37 -1.82
N ALA A 104 -9.88 4.11 -2.10
CA ALA A 104 -10.53 2.94 -1.50
C ALA A 104 -10.01 2.58 -0.09
N LEU A 105 -8.68 2.59 0.09
CA LEU A 105 -7.99 2.20 1.32
C LEU A 105 -7.78 3.37 2.28
N GLY A 106 -7.97 4.61 1.85
CA GLY A 106 -7.73 5.81 2.64
C GLY A 106 -6.25 6.19 2.82
N PRO A 107 -6.00 7.41 3.30
CA PRO A 107 -4.65 7.94 3.49
C PRO A 107 -3.86 7.23 4.60
N ASP A 108 -4.55 6.61 5.57
CA ASP A 108 -3.89 5.89 6.68
C ASP A 108 -3.01 4.73 6.20
N ILE A 109 -3.33 4.16 5.03
CA ILE A 109 -2.61 3.01 4.46
C ILE A 109 -1.69 3.46 3.31
N VAL A 110 -2.18 4.32 2.42
CA VAL A 110 -1.46 4.71 1.20
C VAL A 110 -0.56 5.95 1.40
N GLY A 111 -0.68 6.61 2.54
CA GLY A 111 -0.03 7.88 2.84
C GLY A 111 -0.78 9.06 2.22
N ASN A 112 -0.17 10.24 2.26
CA ASN A 112 -0.73 11.42 1.61
C ASN A 112 -0.73 11.22 0.10
N PHE A 113 -1.88 11.42 -0.53
CA PHE A 113 -2.06 11.44 -1.98
C PHE A 113 -3.08 12.52 -2.33
N ASN A 114 -2.93 13.12 -3.51
CA ASN A 114 -3.96 14.01 -4.03
C ASN A 114 -5.00 13.17 -4.79
N PRO A 115 -6.28 13.15 -4.39
CA PRO A 115 -7.30 12.39 -5.09
C PRO A 115 -7.58 12.91 -6.51
N ASP A 116 -7.25 14.16 -6.80
CA ASP A 116 -7.65 14.85 -8.04
C ASP A 116 -6.50 14.99 -9.04
N GLU A 117 -5.27 14.70 -8.62
CA GLU A 117 -4.06 14.70 -9.46
C GLU A 117 -3.46 13.31 -9.51
N MET A 118 -3.19 12.81 -10.73
CA MET A 118 -2.47 11.55 -10.91
C MET A 118 -0.97 11.83 -10.97
N GLU A 119 -0.20 11.17 -10.11
CA GLU A 119 1.26 11.25 -10.13
C GLU A 119 1.78 10.60 -11.43
N THR A 120 2.36 11.43 -12.31
CA THR A 120 2.99 11.01 -13.56
C THR A 120 4.49 10.80 -13.34
N TRP A 121 5.06 9.77 -13.98
CA TRP A 121 6.46 9.33 -13.82
C TRP A 121 7.53 10.38 -14.20
N GLU A 122 7.16 11.53 -14.77
CA GLU A 122 8.08 12.57 -15.19
C GLU A 122 8.35 13.63 -14.11
N THR A 123 7.58 13.63 -13.01
CA THR A 123 7.78 14.61 -11.94
C THR A 123 8.80 14.09 -10.92
N GLY A 124 10.07 14.04 -11.33
CA GLY A 124 11.16 14.06 -10.35
C GLY A 124 11.20 15.43 -9.68
N PRO A 125 11.67 15.56 -8.42
CA PRO A 125 11.92 16.87 -7.87
C PRO A 125 13.03 17.53 -8.70
N GLU A 126 12.67 18.45 -9.58
CA GLU A 126 13.57 19.56 -9.91
C GLU A 126 13.76 20.31 -8.59
N THR A 127 14.75 19.88 -7.80
CA THR A 127 15.45 20.78 -6.90
C THR A 127 15.97 21.90 -7.78
N GLU A 128 15.22 23.00 -7.80
CA GLU A 128 15.72 24.28 -8.32
C GLU A 128 17.07 24.54 -7.65
N PRO A 129 18.17 24.76 -8.41
CA PRO A 129 19.38 25.26 -7.81
C PRO A 129 19.06 26.66 -7.29
N GLU A 130 19.12 26.82 -5.97
CA GLU A 130 19.06 28.10 -5.28
C GLU A 130 19.97 29.08 -6.01
N THR A 131 19.36 30.08 -6.65
CA THR A 131 20.08 31.15 -7.31
C THR A 131 20.63 32.05 -6.22
N GLU A 132 21.90 31.87 -5.88
CA GLU A 132 22.63 32.83 -5.04
C GLU A 132 22.61 34.21 -5.74
N PRO A 133 22.21 35.30 -5.06
CA PRO A 133 22.31 36.62 -5.65
C PRO A 133 23.79 37.05 -5.71
N GLU A 134 24.33 37.09 -6.93
CA GLU A 134 25.60 37.72 -7.25
C GLU A 134 25.62 39.16 -6.70
N THR A 135 26.55 39.42 -5.79
CA THR A 135 26.83 40.77 -5.28
C THR A 135 27.67 41.50 -6.31
N GLU A 136 27.23 42.70 -6.70
CA GLU A 136 27.83 43.56 -7.73
C GLU A 136 29.30 43.94 -7.45
N PRO A 137 30.07 44.31 -8.51
CA PRO A 137 31.52 44.44 -8.46
C PRO A 137 31.97 45.85 -8.03
N GLU A 138 32.89 45.93 -7.07
CA GLU A 138 33.67 47.15 -6.83
C GLU A 138 34.95 47.17 -7.69
N THR A 139 34.98 48.16 -8.58
CA THR A 139 36.16 48.79 -9.21
C THR A 139 37.17 49.24 -8.13
N ASP A 140 38.49 49.21 -8.24
CA ASP A 140 39.38 49.65 -9.34
C ASP A 140 40.88 49.37 -8.94
N PRO A 141 41.93 49.85 -9.64
CA PRO A 141 42.79 49.08 -10.54
C PRO A 141 44.25 48.86 -10.03
N GLU A 142 45.11 48.34 -10.93
CA GLU A 142 46.59 48.50 -10.95
C GLU A 142 47.43 47.27 -10.51
N LYS A 143 47.97 46.49 -11.47
CA LYS A 143 49.37 46.57 -11.97
C LYS A 143 49.80 45.31 -12.75
N GLN A 144 50.25 45.56 -13.99
CA GLN A 144 51.39 44.96 -14.68
C GLN A 144 51.35 43.51 -15.20
N ASN A 145 51.19 43.45 -16.53
CA ASN A 145 52.19 42.95 -17.47
C ASN A 145 52.50 41.45 -17.49
N GLY A 146 51.85 40.73 -18.41
CA GLY A 146 52.19 39.34 -18.74
C GLY A 146 51.67 38.95 -20.12
N LYS A 147 52.45 39.28 -21.15
CA LYS A 147 52.30 38.81 -22.53
C LYS A 147 51.85 37.34 -22.60
N ARG A 148 50.76 37.05 -23.33
CA ARG A 148 50.77 36.10 -24.47
C ARG A 148 49.45 36.15 -25.25
N ARG A 149 49.62 36.12 -26.56
CA ARG A 149 48.65 36.38 -27.62
C ARG A 149 47.69 35.19 -27.82
N ARG A 150 46.42 35.51 -28.11
CA ARG A 150 45.40 34.62 -28.71
C ARG A 150 45.86 34.09 -30.10
N PRO A 151 45.28 33.02 -30.67
CA PRO A 151 43.94 33.13 -31.27
C PRO A 151 43.00 31.94 -31.03
N SER A 152 41.73 32.30 -30.87
CA SER A 152 40.52 31.56 -31.22
C SER A 152 40.52 31.08 -32.68
N ILE A 153 39.89 29.92 -32.99
CA ILE A 153 39.21 29.54 -34.26
C ILE A 153 38.53 28.15 -34.08
N PRO A 154 37.46 27.80 -34.85
CA PRO A 154 36.14 27.39 -34.35
C PRO A 154 35.78 25.90 -34.70
N PRO A 155 34.52 25.41 -34.59
CA PRO A 155 34.19 23.99 -34.72
C PRO A 155 34.12 23.54 -36.18
N GLN A 156 34.63 22.34 -36.48
CA GLN A 156 34.43 21.70 -37.78
C GLN A 156 33.29 20.69 -37.73
N ALA A 157 32.34 20.90 -38.63
CA ALA A 157 31.29 19.97 -39.01
C ALA A 157 31.74 19.12 -40.22
N VAL A 158 30.96 18.05 -40.47
CA VAL A 158 30.86 17.24 -41.72
C VAL A 158 31.97 16.17 -41.84
N GLN A 159 31.68 14.86 -41.96
CA GLN A 159 31.16 14.11 -43.12
C GLN A 159 30.48 12.81 -42.59
N LYS A 160 29.24 12.41 -42.93
CA LYS A 160 28.69 11.84 -44.19
C LYS A 160 29.61 10.83 -44.90
N GLU A 161 29.36 9.54 -44.68
CA GLU A 161 29.67 8.45 -45.63
C GLU A 161 28.74 7.26 -45.34
N THR A 162 27.58 7.16 -45.99
CA THR A 162 27.26 6.38 -47.19
C THR A 162 27.54 4.87 -47.16
N ALA A 163 26.43 4.15 -47.33
CA ALA A 163 26.22 3.07 -48.31
C ALA A 163 26.55 1.61 -47.94
N LYS A 164 25.44 0.85 -47.91
CA LYS A 164 25.18 -0.39 -48.67
C LYS A 164 26.26 -1.49 -48.62
N ARG A 165 25.88 -2.68 -48.14
CA ARG A 165 25.65 -3.85 -49.02
C ARG A 165 25.25 -5.11 -48.24
N ASN A 166 24.12 -5.67 -48.64
CA ASN A 166 23.91 -7.06 -49.06
C ASN A 166 24.32 -8.21 -48.13
N LYS A 167 23.34 -9.05 -47.72
CA LYS A 167 22.87 -10.27 -48.45
C LYS A 167 23.34 -11.47 -47.60
N ARG A 168 22.46 -12.31 -47.07
CA ARG A 168 21.54 -13.20 -47.77
C ARG A 168 20.63 -13.85 -46.75
#